data_AF-A0A0H4IDB6-F1
#
_entry.id   AF-A0A0H4IDB6-F1
#
_cell.length_a   1.000
_cell.length_b   1.000
_cell.length_c   1.000
_cell.angle_alpha   90.00
_cell.angle_beta   90.00
_cell.angle_gamma   90.00
#
_symmetry.space_group_name_H-M   'P 1'
#
loop_
_entity.id
_entity.type
_entity.pdbx_description
1 polymer ?
#
loop_
_entity_poly.entity_id
_entity_poly.type
_entity_poly.pdbx_seq_one_letter_code
_entity_poly.pdbx_strand_id
1 'polypeptide(L)'
;MFLYIRMLSIRGVPNIFIGEFRSVWMHRCLEILNSKHAYLLDDGIIIVDIFNQYLSKGIYKPNFKISRYNVLNLLYGFLCFATGSAKGVPYRLTMCTAFPFEKLGCSEQLFIKNDYTSSLFSGEFKDDDSVFYYFGTKYSEAGYFSMEVEILFLNRVFDYLRKKGFKIVYVAHRDDAKNKLDLIESVGVEVQRFDCPAELHFFRKGSAPKYIGGAFSTAVINIKLIFNSEFVVFFKLPISDVSRNKIDQVIDVYDFYNRIGFDVIDLWEDDPVKVREGLNNR
;
A
#
# COMPACT_ATOMS: atom_id res chain seq x y z
N MET A 1 -14.05 -24.42 -4.92
CA MET A 1 -14.48 -25.70 -4.31
C MET A 1 -13.44 -26.79 -4.50
N PHE A 2 -13.04 -27.10 -5.75
CA PHE A 2 -12.03 -28.13 -6.04
C PHE A 2 -10.68 -27.92 -5.33
N LEU A 3 -10.24 -26.67 -5.21
CA LEU A 3 -9.03 -26.31 -4.47
C LEU A 3 -9.08 -26.78 -3.00
N TYR A 4 -10.17 -26.50 -2.28
CA TYR A 4 -10.31 -26.89 -0.87
C TYR A 4 -10.33 -28.40 -0.67
N ILE A 5 -10.93 -29.15 -1.59
CA ILE A 5 -10.94 -30.61 -1.54
C ILE A 5 -9.52 -31.14 -1.75
N ARG A 6 -8.77 -30.61 -2.73
CA ARG A 6 -7.36 -30.95 -2.93
C ARG A 6 -6.50 -30.62 -1.71
N MET A 7 -6.78 -29.53 -1.00
CA MET A 7 -6.03 -29.17 0.21
C MET A 7 -6.22 -30.19 1.34
N LEU A 8 -7.32 -30.95 1.37
CA LEU A 8 -7.51 -32.02 2.35
C LEU A 8 -6.46 -33.14 2.23
N SER A 9 -5.91 -33.36 1.03
CA SER A 9 -4.90 -34.41 0.81
C SER A 9 -3.47 -33.98 1.21
N ILE A 10 -3.26 -32.72 1.56
CA ILE A 10 -1.95 -32.16 1.93
C ILE A 10 -1.98 -31.49 3.32
N ARG A 11 -2.83 -31.97 4.23
CA ARG A 11 -2.92 -31.45 5.60
C ARG A 11 -1.61 -31.61 6.38
N GLY A 12 -1.45 -30.76 7.39
CA GLY A 12 -0.28 -30.77 8.27
C GLY A 12 0.89 -29.93 7.75
N VAL A 13 0.62 -29.00 6.81
CA VAL A 13 1.62 -28.01 6.39
C VAL A 13 1.91 -27.10 7.59
N PRO A 14 3.14 -27.08 8.14
CA PRO A 14 3.41 -26.34 9.38
C PRO A 14 3.34 -24.83 9.16
N ASN A 15 3.82 -24.36 8.01
CA ASN A 15 4.06 -22.95 7.69
C ASN A 15 3.37 -22.59 6.37
N ILE A 16 2.57 -21.53 6.39
CA ILE A 16 1.89 -21.00 5.20
C ILE A 16 2.15 -19.51 5.06
N PHE A 17 2.34 -19.06 3.83
CA PHE A 17 2.46 -17.65 3.49
C PHE A 17 1.13 -17.13 2.92
N ILE A 18 0.67 -15.99 3.41
CA ILE A 18 -0.52 -15.30 2.92
C ILE A 18 -0.13 -13.88 2.49
N GLY A 19 -0.66 -13.41 1.35
CA GLY A 19 -0.36 -12.07 0.84
C GLY A 19 -1.44 -11.03 1.14
N GLU A 20 -2.68 -11.45 1.42
CA GLU A 20 -3.79 -10.53 1.69
C GLU A 20 -4.50 -10.96 2.98
N PHE A 21 -4.25 -10.21 4.06
CA PHE A 21 -4.80 -10.50 5.38
C PHE A 21 -6.34 -10.45 5.40
N ARG A 22 -6.97 -9.63 4.57
CA ARG A 22 -8.43 -9.48 4.52
C ARG A 22 -9.10 -10.58 3.68
N SER A 23 -8.32 -11.49 3.12
CA SER A 23 -8.82 -12.55 2.28
C SER A 23 -9.42 -13.70 3.08
N VAL A 24 -10.76 -13.83 3.01
CA VAL A 24 -11.51 -14.96 3.59
C VAL A 24 -10.92 -16.31 3.17
N TRP A 25 -10.54 -16.44 1.90
CA TRP A 25 -10.10 -17.72 1.35
C TRP A 25 -8.71 -18.10 1.86
N MET A 26 -7.79 -17.15 2.02
CA MET A 26 -6.44 -17.43 2.55
C MET A 26 -6.51 -17.90 4.00
N HIS A 27 -7.34 -17.26 4.83
CA HIS A 27 -7.59 -17.68 6.21
C HIS A 27 -8.20 -19.07 6.29
N ARG A 28 -9.08 -19.43 5.36
CA ARG A 28 -9.63 -20.79 5.31
C ARG A 28 -8.62 -21.82 4.87
N CYS A 29 -7.72 -21.46 3.95
CA CYS A 29 -6.62 -22.34 3.56
C CYS A 29 -5.77 -22.72 4.77
N LEU A 30 -5.46 -21.76 5.67
CA LEU A 30 -4.76 -22.02 6.93
C LEU A 30 -5.48 -23.07 7.79
N GLU A 31 -6.80 -22.92 7.93
CA GLU A 31 -7.61 -23.83 8.75
C GLU A 31 -7.73 -25.23 8.13
N ILE A 32 -7.95 -25.32 6.82
CA ILE A 32 -8.10 -26.59 6.10
C ILE A 32 -6.80 -27.38 6.15
N LEU A 33 -5.66 -26.70 5.97
CA LEU A 33 -4.32 -27.29 6.00
C LEU A 33 -3.84 -27.57 7.43
N ASN A 34 -4.57 -27.11 8.45
CA ASN A 34 -4.25 -27.27 9.86
C ASN A 34 -2.84 -26.72 10.17
N SER A 35 -2.54 -25.54 9.63
CA SER A 35 -1.24 -24.90 9.80
C SER A 35 -1.10 -24.26 11.16
N LYS A 36 0.07 -24.43 11.77
CA LYS A 36 0.37 -23.88 13.10
C LYS A 36 0.89 -22.45 13.00
N HIS A 37 1.48 -22.09 11.87
CA HIS A 37 2.11 -20.80 11.63
C HIS A 37 1.72 -20.22 10.26
N ALA A 38 1.24 -18.98 10.27
CA ALA A 38 1.01 -18.15 9.12
C ALA A 38 2.04 -17.01 9.04
N TYR A 39 2.58 -16.76 7.85
CA TYR A 39 3.45 -15.65 7.52
C TYR A 39 2.68 -14.68 6.63
N LEU A 40 2.31 -13.52 7.16
CA LEU A 40 1.70 -12.45 6.39
C LEU A 40 2.80 -11.69 5.64
N LEU A 41 2.76 -11.77 4.32
CA LEU A 41 3.59 -10.98 3.44
C LEU A 41 2.95 -9.60 3.25
N ASP A 42 3.80 -8.59 3.20
CA ASP A 42 3.45 -7.21 2.89
C ASP A 42 2.79 -7.07 1.51
N ASP A 43 1.70 -6.30 1.43
CA ASP A 43 0.99 -5.91 0.20
C ASP A 43 0.98 -4.38 0.06
N GLY A 44 2.17 -3.81 0.25
CA GLY A 44 2.40 -2.38 0.22
C GLY A 44 1.73 -1.65 1.37
N ILE A 45 1.38 -0.38 1.14
CA ILE A 45 0.96 0.51 2.22
C ILE A 45 -0.33 0.06 2.95
N ILE A 46 -1.11 -0.84 2.33
CA ILE A 46 -2.29 -1.46 2.94
C ILE A 46 -1.92 -2.20 4.24
N ILE A 47 -0.67 -2.65 4.40
CA ILE A 47 -0.24 -3.31 5.63
C ILE A 47 -0.32 -2.38 6.86
N VAL A 48 -0.22 -1.06 6.69
CA VAL A 48 -0.41 -0.07 7.75
C VAL A 48 -1.85 -0.10 8.26
N ASP A 49 -2.81 -0.14 7.34
CA ASP A 49 -4.23 -0.27 7.65
C ASP A 49 -4.53 -1.59 8.36
N ILE A 50 -4.00 -2.70 7.84
CA ILE A 50 -4.12 -4.03 8.46
C ILE A 50 -3.57 -4.00 9.89
N PHE A 51 -2.42 -3.38 10.08
CA PHE A 51 -1.78 -3.27 11.37
C PHE A 51 -2.61 -2.45 12.37
N ASN A 52 -2.99 -1.23 11.99
CA ASN A 52 -3.76 -0.32 12.84
C ASN A 52 -5.15 -0.87 13.18
N GLN A 53 -5.84 -1.45 12.19
CA GLN A 53 -7.21 -1.91 12.39
C GLN A 53 -7.31 -3.27 13.09
N TYR A 54 -6.35 -4.18 12.86
CA TYR A 54 -6.45 -5.57 13.30
C TYR A 54 -5.30 -5.98 14.22
N LEU A 55 -4.07 -5.99 13.70
CA LEU A 55 -2.95 -6.65 14.39
C LEU A 55 -2.59 -5.94 15.71
N SER A 56 -2.67 -4.61 15.73
CA SER A 56 -2.40 -3.82 16.93
C SER A 56 -3.42 -4.04 18.05
N LYS A 57 -4.61 -4.52 17.69
CA LYS A 57 -5.73 -4.82 18.60
C LYS A 57 -5.79 -6.30 18.97
N GLY A 58 -4.77 -7.09 18.60
CA GLY A 58 -4.74 -8.54 18.83
C GLY A 58 -5.72 -9.33 17.94
N ILE A 59 -6.18 -8.74 16.82
CA ILE A 59 -7.07 -9.40 15.87
C ILE A 59 -6.23 -10.03 14.76
N TYR A 60 -6.03 -11.34 14.81
CA TYR A 60 -5.19 -12.09 13.86
C TYR A 60 -5.96 -12.75 12.72
N LYS A 61 -7.29 -12.61 12.75
CA LYS A 61 -8.22 -13.13 11.76
C LYS A 61 -9.40 -12.15 11.63
N PRO A 62 -9.70 -11.64 10.44
CA PRO A 62 -10.86 -10.76 10.26
C PRO A 62 -12.18 -11.49 10.54
N ASN A 63 -13.14 -10.76 11.10
CA ASN A 63 -14.50 -11.24 11.28
C ASN A 63 -15.25 -11.17 9.94
N PHE A 64 -15.28 -12.28 9.23
CA PHE A 64 -16.02 -12.39 7.98
C PHE A 64 -17.51 -12.57 8.26
N LYS A 65 -18.30 -11.50 8.11
CA LYS A 65 -19.76 -11.59 8.13
C LYS A 65 -20.21 -12.34 6.87
N ILE A 66 -20.67 -13.59 7.05
CA ILE A 66 -21.35 -14.32 5.97
C ILE A 66 -22.71 -13.63 5.77
N SER A 67 -22.97 -13.13 4.56
CA SER A 67 -24.26 -12.53 4.19
C SER A 67 -25.41 -13.52 4.40
N ARG A 68 -26.62 -13.01 4.67
CA ARG A 68 -27.81 -13.79 5.05
C ARG A 68 -28.13 -14.94 4.07
N TYR A 69 -28.87 -15.91 4.60
CA TYR A 69 -29.21 -17.23 4.05
C TYR A 69 -29.62 -17.26 2.57
N ASN A 70 -28.66 -17.52 1.69
CA ASN A 70 -28.91 -18.12 0.37
C ASN A 70 -28.51 -19.59 0.42
N VAL A 71 -29.15 -20.47 -0.37
CA VAL A 71 -28.84 -21.91 -0.45
C VAL A 71 -27.35 -22.16 -0.69
N LEU A 72 -26.69 -21.29 -1.47
CA LEU A 72 -25.25 -21.30 -1.68
C LEU A 72 -24.45 -21.11 -0.38
N ASN A 73 -24.90 -20.28 0.56
CA ASN A 73 -24.26 -20.08 1.86
C ASN A 73 -24.43 -21.30 2.77
N LEU A 74 -25.52 -22.06 2.62
CA LEU A 74 -25.76 -23.29 3.37
C LEU A 74 -24.84 -24.42 2.86
N LEU A 75 -24.74 -24.60 1.54
CA LEU A 75 -23.76 -25.48 0.90
C LEU A 75 -22.32 -25.10 1.29
N TYR A 76 -22.03 -23.79 1.28
CA TYR A 76 -20.73 -23.28 1.69
C TYR A 76 -20.44 -23.54 3.17
N GLY A 77 -21.42 -23.36 4.06
CA GLY A 77 -21.31 -23.69 5.48
C GLY A 77 -21.07 -25.18 5.72
N PHE A 78 -21.78 -26.05 5.00
CA PHE A 78 -21.54 -27.49 5.02
C PHE A 78 -20.13 -27.84 4.55
N LEU A 79 -19.64 -27.20 3.49
CA LEU A 79 -18.26 -27.38 3.03
C LEU A 79 -17.25 -26.93 4.08
N CYS A 80 -17.44 -25.76 4.72
CA CYS A 80 -16.57 -25.32 5.82
C CYS A 80 -16.54 -26.33 6.97
N PHE A 81 -17.70 -26.91 7.28
CA PHE A 81 -17.82 -27.92 8.31
C PHE A 81 -17.08 -29.21 7.92
N ALA A 82 -17.33 -29.72 6.71
CA ALA A 82 -16.70 -30.93 6.18
C ALA A 82 -15.18 -30.80 6.04
N THR A 83 -14.67 -29.61 5.68
CA THR A 83 -13.23 -29.36 5.56
C THR A 83 -12.56 -29.02 6.89
N GLY A 84 -13.32 -28.92 7.98
CA GLY A 84 -12.83 -28.54 9.31
C GLY A 84 -12.51 -27.05 9.47
N SER A 85 -12.73 -26.23 8.45
CA SER A 85 -12.47 -24.78 8.52
C SER A 85 -13.46 -24.04 9.42
N ALA A 86 -14.61 -24.64 9.74
CA ALA A 86 -15.56 -24.05 10.69
C ALA A 86 -15.05 -24.04 12.16
N LYS A 87 -13.98 -24.79 12.48
CA LYS A 87 -13.52 -24.98 13.85
C LYS A 87 -12.68 -23.84 14.41
N GLY A 88 -12.25 -22.89 13.58
CA GLY A 88 -11.41 -21.77 14.03
C GLY A 88 -10.07 -22.25 14.58
N VAL A 89 -9.31 -23.01 13.77
CA VAL A 89 -8.01 -23.54 14.19
C VAL A 89 -7.08 -22.38 14.57
N PRO A 90 -6.59 -22.29 15.82
CA PRO A 90 -5.67 -21.23 16.21
C PRO A 90 -4.33 -21.41 15.49
N TYR A 91 -3.80 -20.31 14.95
CA TYR A 91 -2.46 -20.26 14.36
C TYR A 91 -1.71 -19.03 14.87
N ARG A 92 -0.38 -19.11 14.88
CA ARG A 92 0.48 -17.96 15.12
C ARG A 92 0.65 -17.17 13.83
N LEU A 93 0.63 -15.85 13.91
CA LEU A 93 0.83 -14.96 12.77
C LEU A 93 2.15 -14.20 12.92
N THR A 94 3.02 -14.33 11.93
CA THR A 94 4.25 -13.53 11.78
C THR A 94 4.07 -12.58 10.60
N MET A 95 4.36 -11.30 10.81
CA MET A 95 4.32 -10.31 9.74
C MET A 95 5.72 -10.11 9.17
N CYS A 96 5.84 -10.28 7.86
CA CYS A 96 7.05 -10.05 7.08
C CYS A 96 6.84 -8.76 6.28
N THR A 97 7.46 -7.68 6.73
CA THR A 97 7.24 -6.35 6.16
C THR A 97 8.52 -5.51 6.12
N ALA A 98 8.59 -4.63 5.13
CA ALA A 98 9.67 -3.66 5.00
C ALA A 98 9.42 -2.40 5.87
N PHE A 99 8.19 -2.21 6.34
CA PHE A 99 7.81 -1.03 7.11
C PHE A 99 8.29 -1.10 8.57
N PRO A 100 8.84 -0.01 9.11
CA PRO A 100 9.34 0.03 10.48
C PRO A 100 8.18 0.22 11.48
N PHE A 101 7.40 -0.83 11.72
CA PHE A 101 6.43 -0.83 12.81
C PHE A 101 7.15 -0.94 14.15
N GLU A 102 6.76 -0.12 15.13
CA GLU A 102 7.19 -0.33 16.50
C GLU A 102 6.69 -1.70 16.99
N LYS A 103 7.55 -2.45 17.67
CA LYS A 103 7.16 -3.72 18.30
C LYS A 103 6.08 -3.42 19.33
N LEU A 104 4.83 -3.63 18.97
CA LEU A 104 3.76 -3.66 19.94
C LEU A 104 4.05 -4.80 20.92
N GLY A 105 3.85 -4.54 22.22
CA GLY A 105 4.16 -5.45 23.33
C GLY A 105 3.43 -6.80 23.34
N CYS A 106 2.90 -7.27 22.21
CA CYS A 106 2.48 -8.65 22.01
C CYS A 106 3.71 -9.54 21.78
N SER A 107 4.13 -10.22 22.86
CA SER A 107 5.30 -11.10 22.95
C SER A 107 5.36 -12.28 21.95
N GLU A 108 4.30 -12.52 21.16
CA GLU A 108 4.27 -13.60 20.16
C GLU A 108 4.41 -13.13 18.70
N GLN A 109 4.38 -11.81 18.43
CA GLN A 109 4.55 -11.30 17.06
C GLN A 109 6.04 -11.16 16.72
N LEU A 110 6.57 -12.11 15.95
CA LEU A 110 7.86 -11.94 15.32
C LEU A 110 7.69 -10.98 14.13
N PHE A 111 8.31 -9.81 14.19
CA PHE A 111 8.49 -8.93 13.04
C PHE A 111 9.80 -9.32 12.38
N ILE A 112 9.72 -9.86 11.16
CA ILE A 112 10.92 -10.08 10.36
C ILE A 112 11.09 -8.82 9.51
N LYS A 113 11.96 -7.92 9.99
CA LYS A 113 12.45 -6.81 9.16
C LYS A 113 13.34 -7.44 8.08
N ASN A 114 12.85 -7.46 6.85
CA ASN A 114 13.62 -7.98 5.73
C ASN A 114 14.69 -6.97 5.34
N ASP A 115 15.95 -7.29 5.62
CA ASP A 115 17.13 -6.53 5.15
C ASP A 115 17.68 -7.08 3.82
N TYR A 116 16.88 -7.87 3.08
CA TYR A 116 17.31 -8.43 1.80
C TYR A 116 17.64 -7.35 0.75
N THR A 117 17.10 -6.15 0.90
CA THR A 117 17.35 -5.02 0.00
C THR A 117 18.78 -4.52 0.05
N SER A 118 19.43 -4.46 1.23
CA SER A 118 20.80 -3.93 1.31
C SER A 118 21.84 -4.87 0.67
N SER A 119 21.64 -6.19 0.81
CA SER A 119 22.55 -7.19 0.24
C SER A 119 22.36 -7.39 -1.27
N LEU A 120 21.11 -7.44 -1.76
CA LEU A 120 20.80 -7.63 -3.19
C LEU A 120 21.10 -6.39 -4.04
N PHE A 121 20.98 -5.20 -3.46
CA PHE A 121 21.24 -3.92 -4.15
C PHE A 121 22.58 -3.32 -3.74
N SER A 122 23.54 -4.15 -3.31
CA SER A 122 24.90 -3.71 -3.00
C SER A 122 25.63 -3.33 -4.30
N GLY A 123 25.94 -2.04 -4.47
CA GLY A 123 26.64 -1.53 -5.64
C GLY A 123 26.81 -0.01 -5.58
N GLU A 124 27.78 0.49 -6.34
CA GLU A 124 27.91 1.93 -6.57
C GLU A 124 26.88 2.37 -7.61
N PHE A 125 25.98 3.27 -7.22
CA PHE A 125 25.00 3.87 -8.11
C PHE A 125 25.44 5.28 -8.50
N LYS A 126 25.15 5.67 -9.74
CA LYS A 126 25.30 7.07 -10.14
C LYS A 126 24.09 7.86 -9.68
N ASP A 127 24.35 8.94 -8.96
CA ASP A 127 23.28 9.84 -8.53
C ASP A 127 22.62 10.51 -9.74
N ASP A 128 21.30 10.53 -9.73
CA ASP A 128 20.51 11.42 -10.58
C ASP A 128 19.98 12.56 -9.72
N ASP A 129 20.78 13.63 -9.64
CA ASP A 129 20.55 14.81 -8.80
C ASP A 129 19.88 15.96 -9.56
N SER A 130 19.48 15.74 -10.80
CA SER A 130 18.83 16.76 -11.63
C SER A 130 17.32 16.59 -11.75
N VAL A 131 16.80 15.43 -11.32
CA VAL A 131 15.41 15.00 -11.55
C VAL A 131 14.72 14.65 -10.24
N PHE A 132 13.51 15.16 -10.08
CA PHE A 132 12.54 14.70 -9.10
C PHE A 132 11.63 13.64 -9.73
N TYR A 133 11.68 12.42 -9.20
CA TYR A 133 10.81 11.33 -9.64
C TYR A 133 9.55 11.27 -8.79
N TYR A 134 8.41 11.62 -9.39
CA TYR A 134 7.10 11.49 -8.77
C TYR A 134 6.48 10.13 -9.14
N PHE A 135 6.25 9.27 -8.15
CA PHE A 135 5.67 7.95 -8.34
C PHE A 135 4.15 8.00 -8.31
N GLY A 136 3.55 7.69 -9.47
CA GLY A 136 2.11 7.64 -9.67
C GLY A 136 1.41 6.54 -8.86
N THR A 137 0.10 6.71 -8.68
CA THR A 137 -0.79 5.73 -8.04
C THR A 137 -2.19 5.88 -8.64
N LYS A 138 -2.99 4.83 -8.57
CA LYS A 138 -4.37 4.79 -9.10
C LYS A 138 -5.37 5.53 -8.20
N TYR A 139 -5.33 6.86 -8.14
CA TYR A 139 -6.26 7.58 -7.27
C TYR A 139 -7.70 7.52 -7.80
N SER A 140 -7.91 7.98 -9.04
CA SER A 140 -9.25 8.01 -9.63
C SER A 140 -9.78 6.61 -9.96
N GLU A 141 -8.94 5.71 -10.46
CA GLU A 141 -9.36 4.35 -10.79
C GLU A 141 -9.70 3.52 -9.54
N ALA A 142 -9.03 3.79 -8.41
CA ALA A 142 -9.42 3.17 -7.15
C ALA A 142 -10.63 3.86 -6.50
N GLY A 143 -11.12 4.98 -7.03
CA GLY A 143 -12.24 5.74 -6.47
C GLY A 143 -11.88 6.51 -5.21
N TYR A 144 -10.69 7.11 -5.13
CA TYR A 144 -10.41 8.13 -4.13
C TYR A 144 -11.16 9.42 -4.47
N PHE A 145 -11.03 9.93 -5.69
CA PHE A 145 -11.73 11.12 -6.22
C PHE A 145 -11.83 11.02 -7.75
N SER A 146 -12.40 12.02 -8.42
CA SER A 146 -12.52 12.02 -9.89
C SER A 146 -11.18 12.25 -10.60
N MET A 147 -11.09 11.90 -11.88
CA MET A 147 -9.87 12.13 -12.68
C MET A 147 -9.53 13.62 -12.79
N GLU A 148 -10.53 14.50 -12.81
CA GLU A 148 -10.33 15.96 -12.84
C GLU A 148 -9.66 16.46 -11.56
N VAL A 149 -10.09 15.97 -10.40
CA VAL A 149 -9.46 16.26 -9.10
C VAL A 149 -8.03 15.73 -9.08
N GLU A 150 -7.78 14.55 -9.66
CA GLU A 150 -6.44 13.98 -9.78
C GLU A 150 -5.48 14.87 -10.58
N ILE A 151 -5.90 15.32 -11.76
CA ILE A 151 -5.08 16.20 -12.60
C ILE A 151 -4.84 17.55 -11.91
N LEU A 152 -5.86 18.12 -11.26
CA LEU A 152 -5.70 19.35 -10.48
C LEU A 152 -4.69 19.19 -9.34
N PHE A 153 -4.79 18.09 -8.59
CA PHE A 153 -3.85 17.73 -7.53
C PHE A 153 -2.42 17.62 -8.06
N LEU A 154 -2.21 16.85 -9.12
CA LEU A 154 -0.89 16.67 -9.73
C LEU A 154 -0.32 18.00 -10.25
N ASN A 155 -1.15 18.85 -10.86
CA ASN A 155 -0.71 20.18 -11.31
C ASN A 155 -0.19 21.04 -10.15
N ARG A 156 -0.88 21.06 -9.00
CA ARG A 156 -0.41 21.78 -7.81
C ARG A 156 0.91 21.24 -7.28
N VAL A 157 1.06 19.91 -7.24
CA VAL A 157 2.32 19.26 -6.85
C VAL A 157 3.45 19.65 -7.79
N PHE A 158 3.23 19.59 -9.10
CA PHE A 158 4.26 19.91 -10.07
C PHE A 158 4.61 21.40 -10.08
N ASP A 159 3.64 22.30 -9.89
CA ASP A 159 3.90 23.73 -9.68
C ASP A 159 4.78 23.98 -8.46
N TYR A 160 4.50 23.30 -7.34
CA TYR A 160 5.33 23.37 -6.13
C TYR A 160 6.77 22.92 -6.40
N LEU A 161 6.94 21.77 -7.06
CA LEU A 161 8.26 21.22 -7.38
C LEU A 161 9.04 22.07 -8.39
N ARG A 162 8.36 22.64 -9.40
CA ARG A 162 8.98 23.57 -10.37
C ARG A 162 9.46 24.85 -9.69
N LYS A 163 8.70 25.40 -8.72
CA LYS A 163 9.13 26.56 -7.90
C LYS A 163 10.37 26.25 -7.05
N LYS A 164 10.61 24.98 -6.71
CA LYS A 164 11.83 24.51 -6.05
C LYS A 164 12.99 24.25 -7.01
N GLY A 165 12.77 24.41 -8.33
CA GLY A 165 13.80 24.28 -9.36
C GLY A 165 13.99 22.86 -9.91
N PHE A 166 13.09 21.92 -9.60
CA PHE A 166 13.23 20.54 -10.08
C PHE A 166 12.75 20.36 -11.52
N LYS A 167 13.51 19.57 -12.31
CA LYS A 167 12.94 18.85 -13.46
C LYS A 167 12.13 17.66 -12.93
N ILE A 168 10.92 17.46 -13.44
CA ILE A 168 10.00 16.45 -12.90
C ILE A 168 9.81 15.32 -13.92
N VAL A 169 9.93 14.09 -13.44
CA VAL A 169 9.53 12.88 -14.16
C VAL A 169 8.41 12.21 -13.39
N TYR A 170 7.25 12.03 -14.02
CA TYR A 170 6.17 11.22 -13.49
C TYR A 170 6.38 9.75 -13.87
N VAL A 171 6.56 8.89 -12.88
CA VAL A 171 6.66 7.44 -13.06
C VAL A 171 5.26 6.86 -13.00
N ALA A 172 4.73 6.43 -14.13
CA ALA A 172 3.39 5.88 -14.25
C ALA A 172 3.21 4.59 -13.45
N HIS A 173 2.03 4.41 -12.88
CA HIS A 173 1.63 3.14 -12.30
C HIS A 173 1.36 2.11 -13.42
N ARG A 174 1.70 0.83 -13.18
CA ARG A 174 1.67 -0.23 -14.21
C ARG A 174 0.33 -0.40 -14.94
N ASP A 175 -0.79 -0.08 -14.27
CA ASP A 175 -2.12 -0.14 -14.85
C ASP A 175 -2.80 1.24 -14.98
N ASP A 176 -2.03 2.33 -15.06
CA ASP A 176 -2.57 3.62 -15.48
C ASP A 176 -3.04 3.54 -16.94
N ALA A 177 -4.23 4.10 -17.19
CA ALA A 177 -4.80 4.16 -18.53
C ALA A 177 -4.07 5.20 -19.40
N LYS A 178 -4.00 4.97 -20.71
CA LYS A 178 -3.28 5.86 -21.64
C LYS A 178 -3.81 7.29 -21.61
N ASN A 179 -5.12 7.45 -21.67
CA ASN A 179 -5.78 8.77 -21.62
C ASN A 179 -5.42 9.58 -20.37
N LYS A 180 -5.28 8.93 -19.21
CA LYS A 180 -4.82 9.58 -17.98
C LYS A 180 -3.38 10.07 -18.10
N LEU A 181 -2.50 9.25 -18.68
CA LEU A 181 -1.10 9.65 -18.87
C LEU A 181 -0.96 10.78 -19.87
N ASP A 182 -1.75 10.78 -20.95
CA ASP A 182 -1.79 11.88 -21.91
C ASP A 182 -2.21 13.20 -21.21
N LEU A 183 -3.18 13.14 -20.29
CA LEU A 183 -3.57 14.28 -19.46
C LEU A 183 -2.46 14.72 -18.51
N ILE A 184 -1.74 13.80 -17.87
CA ILE A 184 -0.63 14.12 -16.97
C ILE A 184 0.52 14.78 -17.75
N GLU A 185 0.87 14.25 -18.92
CA GLU A 185 1.89 14.82 -19.80
C GLU A 185 1.52 16.24 -20.24
N SER A 186 0.23 16.51 -20.48
CA SER A 186 -0.26 17.86 -20.81
C SER A 186 -0.05 18.91 -19.71
N VAL A 187 0.23 18.48 -18.47
CA VAL A 187 0.63 19.34 -17.34
C VAL A 187 2.12 19.75 -17.41
N GLY A 188 2.82 19.36 -18.46
CA GLY A 188 4.19 19.78 -18.75
C GLY A 188 5.24 19.00 -17.97
N VAL A 189 5.01 17.72 -17.72
CA VAL A 189 5.98 16.80 -17.10
C VAL A 189 6.29 15.63 -18.02
N GLU A 190 7.51 15.10 -17.90
CA GLU A 190 7.91 13.89 -18.62
C GLU A 190 7.22 12.68 -17.96
N VAL A 191 6.53 11.86 -18.74
CA VAL A 191 5.89 10.62 -18.24
C VAL A 191 6.73 9.41 -18.63
N GLN A 192 7.15 8.63 -17.65
CA GLN A 192 7.89 7.38 -17.86
C GLN A 192 7.06 6.17 -17.46
N ARG A 193 7.10 5.13 -18.31
CA ARG A 193 6.56 3.80 -18.02
C ARG A 193 7.69 2.81 -17.87
N PHE A 194 7.78 2.19 -16.70
CA PHE A 194 8.73 1.11 -16.47
C PHE A 194 8.11 -0.23 -16.88
N ASP A 195 8.95 -1.11 -17.42
CA ASP A 195 8.63 -2.49 -17.79
C ASP A 195 8.72 -3.46 -16.59
N CYS A 196 9.22 -2.97 -15.45
CA CYS A 196 9.43 -3.71 -14.21
C CYS A 196 9.17 -2.80 -12.99
N PRO A 197 9.16 -3.35 -11.76
CA PRO A 197 9.09 -2.54 -10.55
C PRO A 197 10.17 -1.44 -10.54
N ALA A 198 9.83 -0.26 -10.01
CA ALA A 198 10.72 0.89 -10.02
C ALA A 198 12.09 0.59 -9.41
N GLU A 199 12.10 -0.19 -8.33
CA GLU A 199 13.30 -0.63 -7.63
C GLU A 199 14.25 -1.38 -8.58
N LEU A 200 13.72 -2.31 -9.38
CA LEU A 200 14.50 -3.04 -10.38
C LEU A 200 14.89 -2.17 -11.57
N HIS A 201 14.05 -1.21 -11.96
CA HIS A 201 14.37 -0.29 -13.04
C HIS A 201 15.62 0.53 -12.72
N PHE A 202 15.63 1.20 -11.56
CA PHE A 202 16.76 2.02 -11.12
C PHE A 202 18.02 1.17 -10.87
N PHE A 203 17.86 -0.02 -10.31
CA PHE A 203 18.96 -0.96 -10.12
C PHE A 203 19.62 -1.37 -11.43
N ARG A 204 18.82 -1.79 -12.43
CA ARG A 204 19.33 -2.18 -13.76
C ARG A 204 20.00 -1.03 -14.50
N LYS A 205 19.47 0.18 -14.33
CA LYS A 205 20.05 1.41 -14.90
C LYS A 205 21.36 1.81 -14.21
N GLY A 206 21.64 1.28 -13.01
CA GLY A 206 22.79 1.69 -12.21
C GLY A 206 22.68 3.13 -11.71
N SER A 207 21.46 3.64 -11.53
CA SER A 207 21.19 5.02 -11.13
C SER A 207 20.36 5.09 -9.86
N ALA A 208 20.76 5.93 -8.91
CA ALA A 208 20.04 6.18 -7.67
C ALA A 208 19.30 7.52 -7.77
N PRO A 209 17.95 7.53 -7.64
CA PRO A 209 17.22 8.79 -7.64
C PRO A 209 17.45 9.51 -6.30
N LYS A 210 18.00 10.73 -6.34
CA LYS A 210 18.20 11.53 -5.12
C LYS A 210 16.91 12.13 -4.59
N TYR A 211 16.00 12.50 -5.49
CA TYR A 211 14.79 13.24 -5.16
C TYR A 211 13.56 12.46 -5.63
N ILE A 212 12.72 12.10 -4.69
CA ILE A 212 11.56 11.24 -4.95
C ILE A 212 10.33 11.71 -4.17
N GLY A 213 9.16 11.39 -4.69
CA GLY A 213 7.92 11.59 -3.94
C GLY A 213 6.71 10.93 -4.56
N GLY A 214 5.58 11.10 -3.91
CA GLY A 214 4.29 10.55 -4.32
C GLY A 214 3.20 10.97 -3.33
N ALA A 215 1.99 10.42 -3.42
CA ALA A 215 0.99 10.59 -2.35
C ALA A 215 0.79 9.30 -1.55
N PHE A 216 0.53 8.18 -2.26
CA PHE A 216 0.24 6.86 -1.68
C PHE A 216 1.08 5.73 -2.30
N SER A 217 2.37 5.97 -2.56
CA SER A 217 3.21 5.00 -3.26
C SER A 217 4.21 4.31 -2.33
N THR A 218 4.08 2.99 -2.19
CA THR A 218 5.08 2.14 -1.52
C THR A 218 6.43 2.16 -2.23
N ALA A 219 6.45 2.41 -3.55
CA ALA A 219 7.68 2.49 -4.32
C ALA A 219 8.59 3.59 -3.76
N VAL A 220 8.04 4.74 -3.32
CA VAL A 220 8.83 5.83 -2.72
C VAL A 220 9.61 5.35 -1.49
N ILE A 221 8.96 4.57 -0.62
CA ILE A 221 9.56 4.04 0.60
C ILE A 221 10.65 3.02 0.26
N ASN A 222 10.35 2.10 -0.65
CA ASN A 222 11.32 1.09 -1.07
C ASN A 222 12.55 1.73 -1.74
N ILE A 223 12.33 2.71 -2.63
CA ILE A 223 13.42 3.44 -3.29
C ILE A 223 14.27 4.18 -2.27
N LYS A 224 13.68 4.86 -1.28
CA LYS A 224 14.45 5.45 -0.17
C LYS A 224 15.29 4.41 0.56
N LEU A 225 14.70 3.26 0.91
CA LEU A 225 15.41 2.22 1.67
C LEU A 225 16.54 1.57 0.86
N ILE A 226 16.38 1.42 -0.46
CA ILE A 226 17.36 0.77 -1.35
C ILE A 226 18.48 1.73 -1.75
N PHE A 227 18.12 2.95 -2.17
CA PHE A 227 19.05 3.90 -2.81
C PHE A 227 19.45 5.06 -1.89
N ASN A 228 18.94 5.10 -0.65
CA ASN A 228 19.17 6.16 0.32
C ASN A 228 18.89 7.58 -0.21
N SER A 229 17.82 7.75 -1.01
CA SER A 229 17.41 9.03 -1.59
C SER A 229 17.41 10.18 -0.57
N GLU A 230 18.01 11.33 -0.90
CA GLU A 230 18.19 12.45 0.04
C GLU A 230 16.88 13.19 0.34
N PHE A 231 16.13 13.55 -0.70
CA PHE A 231 14.86 14.29 -0.55
C PHE A 231 13.70 13.36 -0.85
N VAL A 232 12.90 13.07 0.18
CA VAL A 232 11.74 12.18 0.09
C VAL A 232 10.54 12.89 0.65
N VAL A 233 9.51 13.09 -0.18
CA VAL A 233 8.32 13.82 0.24
C VAL A 233 7.03 13.15 -0.22
N PHE A 234 6.05 13.13 0.67
CA PHE A 234 4.68 12.71 0.36
C PHE A 234 3.76 13.93 0.26
N PHE A 235 2.96 13.99 -0.78
CA PHE A 235 1.99 15.06 -0.99
C PHE A 235 0.61 14.60 -0.52
N LYS A 236 -0.03 15.39 0.34
CA LYS A 236 -1.33 15.07 0.91
C LYS A 236 -2.43 15.21 -0.13
N LEU A 237 -3.24 14.15 -0.28
CA LEU A 237 -4.43 14.17 -1.13
C LEU A 237 -5.42 15.24 -0.64
N PRO A 238 -6.23 15.84 -1.54
CA PRO A 238 -7.30 16.75 -1.16
C PRO A 238 -8.39 16.02 -0.36
N ILE A 239 -8.26 16.01 0.97
CA ILE A 239 -9.12 15.21 1.87
C ILE A 239 -10.62 15.55 1.69
N SER A 240 -10.94 16.81 1.36
CA SER A 240 -12.30 17.27 1.07
C SER A 240 -12.96 16.53 -0.08
N ASP A 241 -12.15 16.07 -1.04
CA ASP A 241 -12.59 15.45 -2.29
C ASP A 241 -12.45 13.93 -2.24
N VAL A 242 -11.73 13.40 -1.25
CA VAL A 242 -11.60 11.97 -1.01
C VAL A 242 -12.96 11.37 -0.63
N SER A 243 -13.30 10.26 -1.27
CA SER A 243 -14.49 9.46 -0.98
C SER A 243 -14.58 9.12 0.51
N ARG A 244 -15.75 9.38 1.12
CA ARG A 244 -15.94 9.30 2.58
C ARG A 244 -15.47 8.00 3.22
N ASN A 245 -15.67 6.87 2.55
CA ASN A 245 -15.29 5.54 3.03
C ASN A 245 -13.77 5.27 3.00
N LYS A 246 -12.96 6.22 2.51
CA LYS A 246 -11.51 6.11 2.40
C LYS A 246 -10.76 7.16 3.21
N ILE A 247 -11.45 8.16 3.77
CA ILE A 247 -10.82 9.26 4.48
C ILE A 247 -9.96 8.75 5.64
N ASP A 248 -10.50 7.86 6.47
CA ASP A 248 -9.77 7.30 7.61
C ASP A 248 -8.50 6.57 7.17
N GLN A 249 -8.59 5.75 6.10
CA GLN A 249 -7.42 5.07 5.54
C GLN A 249 -6.37 6.06 5.04
N VAL A 250 -6.79 7.16 4.41
CA VAL A 250 -5.89 8.19 3.90
C VAL A 250 -5.17 8.90 5.05
N ILE A 251 -5.90 9.25 6.11
CA ILE A 251 -5.33 9.89 7.31
C ILE A 251 -4.32 8.94 7.98
N ASP A 252 -4.70 7.69 8.22
CA ASP A 252 -3.85 6.69 8.87
C ASP A 252 -2.50 6.49 8.16
N VAL A 253 -2.48 6.57 6.83
CA VAL A 253 -1.26 6.44 6.03
C VAL A 253 -0.36 7.67 6.17
N TYR A 254 -0.92 8.88 6.14
CA TYR A 254 -0.11 10.10 6.32
C TYR A 254 0.41 10.23 7.75
N ASP A 255 -0.40 9.87 8.74
CA ASP A 255 0.03 9.80 10.14
C ASP A 255 1.17 8.78 10.30
N PHE A 256 1.08 7.66 9.59
CA PHE A 256 2.16 6.68 9.53
C PHE A 256 3.44 7.26 8.91
N TYR A 257 3.35 7.96 7.77
CA TYR A 257 4.51 8.60 7.14
C TYR A 257 5.19 9.61 8.07
N ASN A 258 4.41 10.48 8.71
CA ASN A 258 4.93 11.43 9.70
C ASN A 258 5.62 10.70 10.86
N ARG A 259 5.01 9.64 11.38
CA ARG A 259 5.57 8.85 12.50
C ARG A 259 6.92 8.22 12.16
N ILE A 260 7.11 7.78 10.93
CA ILE A 260 8.38 7.18 10.49
C ILE A 260 9.38 8.21 9.93
N GLY A 261 9.08 9.51 10.08
CA GLY A 261 9.99 10.61 9.79
C GLY A 261 10.03 11.06 8.33
N PHE A 262 9.00 10.76 7.53
CA PHE A 262 8.89 11.31 6.19
C PHE A 262 8.21 12.67 6.19
N ASP A 263 8.65 13.56 5.31
CA ASP A 263 8.00 14.84 5.08
C ASP A 263 6.66 14.65 4.37
N VAL A 264 5.60 15.22 4.95
CA VAL A 264 4.26 15.26 4.35
C VAL A 264 3.86 16.71 4.09
N ILE A 265 3.61 17.06 2.84
CA ILE A 265 3.22 18.41 2.42
C ILE A 265 1.73 18.45 2.09
N ASP A 266 0.99 19.33 2.76
CA ASP A 266 -0.39 19.67 2.40
C ASP A 266 -0.42 20.93 1.53
N LEU A 267 -0.87 20.79 0.28
CA LEU A 267 -1.01 21.89 -0.67
C LEU A 267 -2.44 22.48 -0.69
N TRP A 268 -3.28 22.11 0.29
CA TRP A 268 -4.70 22.48 0.36
C TRP A 268 -5.10 23.20 1.65
N GLU A 269 -4.19 23.35 2.61
CA GLU A 269 -4.46 24.12 3.85
C GLU A 269 -4.69 25.62 3.56
N ASP A 270 -4.02 26.16 2.54
CA ASP A 270 -4.11 27.58 2.16
C ASP A 270 -5.20 27.86 1.11
N ASP A 271 -6.10 26.92 0.81
CA ASP A 271 -7.13 27.13 -0.21
C ASP A 271 -8.27 28.03 0.32
N PRO A 272 -8.43 29.27 -0.20
CA PRO A 272 -9.44 30.21 0.30
C PRO A 272 -10.88 29.72 0.09
N VAL A 273 -11.11 28.68 -0.71
CA VAL A 273 -12.43 28.07 -0.89
C VAL A 273 -12.91 27.38 0.40
N LYS A 274 -12.02 26.76 1.19
CA LYS A 274 -12.38 26.12 2.48
C LYS A 274 -12.74 27.12 3.57
N VAL A 275 -12.20 28.34 3.53
CA VAL A 275 -12.53 29.40 4.49
C VAL A 275 -13.99 29.85 4.37
N ARG A 276 -14.63 29.65 3.20
CA ARG A 276 -16.02 30.08 2.97
C ARG A 276 -17.08 29.04 3.35
N GLU A 277 -16.73 27.75 3.41
CA GLU A 277 -17.69 26.70 3.78
C GLU A 277 -17.62 26.31 5.26
N GLY A 278 -16.53 26.63 5.97
CA GLY A 278 -16.36 26.38 7.40
C GLY A 278 -17.13 27.33 8.35
N LEU A 279 -17.76 28.38 7.84
CA LEU A 279 -18.51 29.37 8.63
C LEU A 279 -20.04 29.20 8.60
N ASN A 280 -20.57 28.30 7.76
CA ASN A 280 -22.02 28.12 7.59
C ASN A 280 -22.59 26.81 8.16
N ASN A 281 -21.77 25.98 8.82
CA ASN A 281 -22.21 24.73 9.46
C ASN A 281 -21.66 24.59 10.89
N ARG A 282 -21.95 25.56 11.75
CA ARG A 282 -21.94 25.41 13.22
C ARG A 282 -23.28 25.81 13.78
#